data_AF-A0A0D0HPR1-F1
#
_entry.id   AF-A0A0D0HPR1-F1
#
_cell.length_a   1.000
_cell.length_b   1.000
_cell.length_c   1.000
_cell.angle_alpha   90.00
_cell.angle_beta   90.00
_cell.angle_gamma   90.00
#
_symmetry.space_group_name_H-M   'P 1'
#
loop_
_entity.id
_entity.type
_entity.pdbx_description
1 polymer ?
#
loop_
_entity_poly.entity_id
_entity_poly.type
_entity_poly.pdbx_seq_one_letter_code
_entity_poly.pdbx_strand_id
1 'polypeptide(L)'
;MEILQQLSIEALSMISGKLLGDANISIEKNRHPRFRFAHCASDKAWCFYCYEQLNKYLPLSKPRYRKILDNRIKNGFTEQYYTQSFKSRVVFQLKELWYPNDRKTIPFEFLTYLFTPICLAWWYQDDGHLKIENNQVKKVILSTDGFTKAENETLIQLIRRKYSLNFSLDKQNRLTLYDKPQIFYFIRLVKPYVHESMKRKTTIPSISKEFTKKRTTIYLPNVLHITRPTKDIHAMLEQLPVLHNKLSNEHTYKKLFAEKFPVLKINKATAKPYQIELTKKHMEQIHACRETTGLTVSQVVHLCAIHST
;
A
#
# COMPACT_ATOMS: atom_id res chain seq x y z
N MET A 1 4.09 -26.78 -7.28
CA MET A 1 2.61 -26.75 -7.36
C MET A 1 2.21 -26.68 -8.83
N GLU A 2 1.38 -27.61 -9.31
CA GLU A 2 1.03 -27.75 -10.74
C GLU A 2 0.46 -26.46 -11.37
N ILE A 3 -0.31 -25.68 -10.60
CA ILE A 3 -0.90 -24.42 -11.08
C ILE A 3 0.14 -23.37 -11.53
N LEU A 4 1.36 -23.42 -10.97
CA LEU A 4 2.47 -22.53 -11.35
C LEU A 4 3.00 -22.80 -12.77
N GLN A 5 2.69 -23.97 -13.34
CA GLN A 5 3.02 -24.33 -14.73
C GLN A 5 1.91 -23.94 -15.71
N GLN A 6 0.69 -23.69 -15.21
CA GLN A 6 -0.49 -23.39 -16.03
C GLN A 6 -0.73 -21.89 -16.21
N LEU A 7 -0.37 -21.08 -15.21
CA LEU A 7 -0.57 -19.64 -15.21
C LEU A 7 0.72 -18.89 -14.87
N SER A 8 0.91 -17.73 -15.49
CA SER A 8 2.05 -16.85 -15.19
C SER A 8 1.97 -16.31 -13.75
N ILE A 9 3.14 -15.95 -13.19
CA ILE A 9 3.22 -15.30 -11.87
C ILE A 9 2.38 -14.02 -11.82
N GLU A 10 2.31 -13.27 -12.93
CA GLU A 10 1.47 -12.08 -13.03
C GLU A 10 -0.02 -12.41 -12.90
N ALA A 11 -0.51 -13.40 -13.67
CA ALA A 11 -1.90 -13.84 -13.61
C ALA A 11 -2.27 -14.33 -12.21
N LEU A 12 -1.41 -15.15 -11.60
CA LEU A 12 -1.60 -15.66 -10.25
C LEU A 12 -1.49 -14.57 -9.17
N SER A 13 -0.68 -13.53 -9.40
CA SER A 13 -0.63 -12.35 -8.53
C SER A 13 -1.95 -11.59 -8.55
N MET A 14 -2.53 -11.36 -9.74
CA MET A 14 -3.83 -10.70 -9.88
C MET A 14 -4.95 -11.53 -9.23
N ILE A 15 -5.00 -12.85 -9.51
CA ILE A 15 -5.97 -13.78 -8.91
C ILE A 15 -5.84 -13.79 -7.39
N SER A 16 -4.62 -13.88 -6.85
CA SER A 16 -4.37 -13.87 -5.40
C SER A 16 -4.76 -12.53 -4.78
N GLY A 17 -4.49 -11.40 -5.46
CA GLY A 17 -4.94 -10.09 -5.02
C GLY A 17 -6.46 -9.99 -4.92
N LYS A 18 -7.19 -10.49 -5.93
CA LYS A 18 -8.66 -10.59 -5.88
C LYS A 18 -9.13 -11.53 -4.76
N LEU A 19 -8.46 -12.67 -4.56
CA LEU A 19 -8.82 -13.64 -3.51
C LEU A 19 -8.45 -13.14 -2.12
N LEU A 20 -7.51 -12.21 -1.95
CA LEU A 20 -7.37 -11.49 -0.68
C LEU A 20 -8.48 -10.46 -0.50
N GLY A 21 -8.99 -9.91 -1.62
CA GLY A 21 -10.09 -8.96 -1.69
C GLY A 21 -11.47 -9.56 -1.93
N ASP A 22 -12.19 -8.93 -2.88
CA ASP A 22 -13.61 -9.14 -3.19
C ASP A 22 -13.94 -10.48 -3.89
N ALA A 23 -12.94 -11.23 -4.36
CA ALA A 23 -13.21 -12.50 -5.02
C ALA A 23 -13.42 -13.66 -4.04
N ASN A 24 -14.19 -14.62 -4.53
CA ASN A 24 -14.39 -15.91 -3.88
C ASN A 24 -14.39 -17.04 -4.91
N ILE A 25 -14.38 -18.28 -4.41
CA ILE A 25 -14.58 -19.47 -5.21
C ILE A 25 -15.84 -20.17 -4.69
N SER A 26 -16.75 -20.54 -5.59
CA SER A 26 -17.98 -21.22 -5.18
C SER A 26 -17.70 -22.63 -4.67
N ILE A 27 -18.29 -22.98 -3.52
CA ILE A 27 -18.09 -24.24 -2.77
C ILE A 27 -19.35 -25.12 -2.73
N GLU A 28 -20.25 -24.97 -3.71
CA GLU A 28 -21.52 -25.71 -3.76
C GLU A 28 -21.27 -27.22 -4.00
N LYS A 29 -21.73 -28.09 -3.09
CA LYS A 29 -21.40 -29.55 -3.03
C LYS A 29 -21.65 -30.34 -4.34
N ASN A 30 -22.54 -29.86 -5.22
CA ASN A 30 -22.90 -30.53 -6.48
C ASN A 30 -22.63 -29.67 -7.72
N ARG A 31 -21.79 -28.63 -7.60
CA ARG A 31 -21.43 -27.79 -8.74
C ARG A 31 -19.92 -27.62 -8.83
N HIS A 32 -19.45 -27.52 -10.07
CA HIS A 32 -18.06 -27.17 -10.30
C HIS A 32 -17.75 -25.77 -9.75
N PRO A 33 -16.58 -25.59 -9.12
CA PRO A 33 -16.18 -24.31 -8.58
C PRO A 33 -16.07 -23.26 -9.69
N ARG A 34 -16.33 -22.02 -9.28
CA ARG A 34 -16.31 -20.81 -10.10
C ARG A 34 -15.52 -19.78 -9.33
N PHE A 35 -14.49 -19.20 -9.94
CA PHE A 35 -13.90 -17.97 -9.43
C PHE A 35 -14.87 -16.82 -9.74
N ARG A 36 -15.28 -16.05 -8.74
CA ARG A 36 -16.30 -15.00 -8.84
C ARG A 36 -15.79 -13.73 -8.19
N PHE A 37 -16.11 -12.58 -8.77
CA PHE A 37 -15.98 -11.29 -8.10
C PHE A 37 -17.08 -10.33 -8.54
N ALA A 38 -17.38 -9.37 -7.69
CA ALA A 38 -18.33 -8.31 -7.98
C ALA A 38 -17.85 -6.99 -7.37
N HIS A 39 -18.25 -5.89 -7.98
CA HIS A 39 -17.95 -4.54 -7.51
C HIS A 39 -19.22 -3.70 -7.52
N CYS A 40 -19.32 -2.74 -6.61
CA CYS A 40 -20.42 -1.79 -6.61
C CYS A 40 -20.51 -1.03 -7.95
N ALA A 41 -21.72 -0.55 -8.28
CA ALA A 41 -21.95 0.14 -9.55
C ALA A 41 -21.05 1.36 -9.77
N SER A 42 -20.67 2.07 -8.70
CA SER A 42 -19.72 3.20 -8.78
C SER A 42 -18.30 2.78 -9.15
N ASP A 43 -17.90 1.54 -8.89
CA ASP A 43 -16.60 0.96 -9.28
C ASP A 43 -16.72 0.04 -10.52
N LYS A 44 -17.73 0.27 -11.38
CA LYS A 44 -17.92 -0.47 -12.65
C LYS A 44 -16.64 -0.59 -13.48
N ALA A 45 -15.93 0.52 -13.66
CA ALA A 45 -14.73 0.54 -14.50
C ALA A 45 -13.62 -0.38 -13.95
N TRP A 46 -13.49 -0.48 -12.62
CA TRP A 46 -12.59 -1.44 -11.98
C TRP A 46 -13.02 -2.89 -12.23
N CYS A 47 -14.32 -3.19 -12.18
CA CYS A 47 -14.85 -4.51 -12.52
C CYS A 47 -14.51 -4.94 -13.95
N PHE A 48 -14.74 -4.05 -14.92
CA PHE A 48 -14.45 -4.33 -16.33
C PHE A 48 -12.95 -4.46 -16.59
N TYR A 49 -12.12 -3.62 -15.99
CA TYR A 49 -10.67 -3.76 -16.08
C TYR A 49 -10.19 -5.10 -15.49
N CYS A 50 -10.67 -5.48 -14.30
CA CYS A 50 -10.35 -6.79 -13.71
C CYS A 50 -10.71 -7.94 -14.65
N TYR A 51 -11.90 -7.88 -15.25
CA TYR A 51 -12.35 -8.85 -16.24
C TYR A 51 -11.41 -8.90 -17.44
N GLU A 52 -11.08 -7.76 -18.05
CA GLU A 52 -10.22 -7.71 -19.24
C GLU A 52 -8.82 -8.26 -18.97
N GLN A 53 -8.22 -7.97 -17.82
CA GLN A 53 -6.90 -8.49 -17.48
C GLN A 53 -6.92 -9.99 -17.16
N LEU A 54 -7.90 -10.45 -16.37
CA LEU A 54 -7.97 -11.85 -15.97
C LEU A 54 -8.46 -12.77 -17.09
N ASN A 55 -9.35 -12.29 -17.98
CA ASN A 55 -9.92 -13.10 -19.06
C ASN A 55 -8.86 -13.56 -20.09
N LYS A 56 -7.70 -12.92 -20.13
CA LYS A 56 -6.52 -13.36 -20.91
C LYS A 56 -5.96 -14.71 -20.44
N TYR A 57 -6.19 -15.06 -19.18
CA TYR A 57 -5.56 -16.19 -18.49
C TYR A 57 -6.58 -17.20 -17.97
N LEU A 58 -7.71 -16.72 -17.49
CA LEU A 58 -8.79 -17.51 -16.94
C LEU A 58 -10.09 -17.06 -17.62
N PRO A 59 -10.71 -17.87 -18.49
CA PRO A 59 -11.94 -17.48 -19.17
C PRO A 59 -13.06 -17.08 -18.19
N LEU A 60 -13.59 -15.88 -18.35
CA LEU A 60 -14.64 -15.24 -17.55
C LEU A 60 -15.85 -14.90 -18.42
N SER A 61 -17.05 -14.92 -17.84
CA SER A 61 -18.22 -14.31 -18.47
C SER A 61 -18.13 -12.78 -18.41
N LYS A 62 -18.55 -12.06 -19.46
CA LYS A 62 -18.61 -10.59 -19.44
C LYS A 62 -19.37 -10.08 -18.19
N PRO A 63 -18.88 -9.02 -17.50
CA PRO A 63 -19.54 -8.50 -16.32
C PRO A 63 -21.00 -8.09 -16.57
N ARG A 64 -21.89 -8.48 -15.67
CA ARG A 64 -23.33 -8.21 -15.75
C ARG A 64 -23.77 -7.35 -14.57
N TYR A 65 -24.58 -6.33 -14.87
CA TYR A 65 -25.25 -5.54 -13.84
C TYR A 65 -26.29 -6.39 -13.12
N ARG A 66 -26.40 -6.20 -11.80
CA ARG A 66 -27.50 -6.73 -10.99
C ARG A 66 -27.82 -5.77 -9.84
N LYS A 67 -29.10 -5.77 -9.46
CA LYS A 67 -29.63 -5.10 -8.28
C LYS A 67 -29.99 -6.18 -7.25
N ILE A 68 -29.42 -6.11 -6.06
CA ILE A 68 -29.65 -7.07 -4.97
C ILE A 68 -30.35 -6.37 -3.83
N LEU A 69 -31.46 -6.93 -3.34
CA LEU A 69 -32.13 -6.43 -2.15
C LEU A 69 -31.22 -6.57 -0.93
N ASP A 70 -31.06 -5.48 -0.18
CA ASP A 70 -30.24 -5.45 1.03
C ASP A 70 -30.91 -4.55 2.07
N ASN A 71 -31.57 -5.20 3.04
CA ASN A 71 -32.32 -4.55 4.10
C ASN A 71 -31.43 -3.75 5.07
N ARG A 72 -30.10 -3.94 5.02
CA ARG A 72 -29.14 -3.17 5.83
C ARG A 72 -28.87 -1.78 5.27
N ILE A 73 -29.21 -1.56 4.00
CA ILE A 73 -28.96 -0.32 3.27
C ILE A 73 -30.24 0.52 3.25
N LYS A 74 -30.13 1.83 3.52
CA LYS A 74 -31.28 2.75 3.59
C LYS A 74 -32.17 2.71 2.33
N ASN A 75 -31.56 2.52 1.15
CA ASN A 75 -32.26 2.46 -0.12
C ASN A 75 -32.90 1.08 -0.41
N GLY A 76 -32.69 0.09 0.45
CA GLY A 76 -33.24 -1.27 0.34
C GLY A 76 -32.55 -2.17 -0.68
N PHE A 77 -31.52 -1.68 -1.39
CA PHE A 77 -30.79 -2.46 -2.38
C PHE A 77 -29.34 -2.01 -2.55
N THR A 78 -28.53 -2.89 -3.12
CA THR A 78 -27.18 -2.63 -3.63
C THR A 78 -27.13 -2.90 -5.13
N GLU A 79 -26.34 -2.11 -5.84
CA GLU A 79 -26.12 -2.26 -7.28
C GLU A 79 -24.68 -2.66 -7.53
N GLN A 80 -24.47 -3.66 -8.38
CA GLN A 80 -23.15 -4.20 -8.63
C GLN A 80 -23.01 -4.78 -10.04
N TYR A 81 -21.78 -4.80 -10.52
CA TYR A 81 -21.37 -5.59 -11.68
C TYR A 81 -20.66 -6.85 -11.19
N TYR A 82 -21.09 -8.01 -11.67
CA TYR A 82 -20.50 -9.29 -11.28
C TYR A 82 -20.02 -10.07 -12.50
N THR A 83 -18.97 -10.88 -12.30
CA THR A 83 -18.48 -11.84 -13.28
C THR A 83 -18.06 -13.14 -12.58
N GLN A 84 -17.97 -14.21 -13.36
CA GLN A 84 -17.49 -15.50 -12.90
C GLN A 84 -16.72 -16.23 -14.00
N SER A 85 -15.84 -17.14 -13.60
CA SER A 85 -15.11 -18.00 -14.52
C SER A 85 -15.99 -19.06 -15.18
N PHE A 86 -15.51 -19.64 -16.28
CA PHE A 86 -16.01 -20.93 -16.75
C PHE A 86 -15.45 -22.09 -15.89
N LYS A 87 -15.88 -23.33 -16.17
CA LYS A 87 -15.33 -24.53 -15.51
C LYS A 87 -13.91 -24.72 -16.02
N SER A 88 -12.94 -24.90 -15.14
CA SER A 88 -11.58 -25.27 -15.53
C SER A 88 -10.86 -25.99 -14.41
N ARG A 89 -9.82 -26.76 -14.77
CA ARG A 89 -8.91 -27.41 -13.80
C ARG A 89 -8.22 -26.39 -12.89
N VAL A 90 -7.82 -25.24 -13.44
CA VAL A 90 -7.23 -24.11 -12.69
C VAL A 90 -8.14 -23.67 -11.55
N VAL A 91 -9.45 -23.51 -11.79
CA VAL A 91 -10.39 -23.06 -10.74
C VAL A 91 -10.57 -24.12 -9.66
N PHE A 92 -10.52 -25.40 -10.04
CA PHE A 92 -10.53 -26.51 -9.09
C PHE A 92 -9.29 -26.49 -8.20
N GLN A 93 -8.09 -26.33 -8.77
CA GLN A 93 -6.85 -26.21 -8.00
C GLN A 93 -6.87 -24.98 -7.08
N LEU A 94 -7.38 -23.83 -7.56
CA LEU A 94 -7.54 -22.65 -6.71
C LEU A 94 -8.51 -22.90 -5.55
N LYS A 95 -9.59 -23.68 -5.76
CA LYS A 95 -10.52 -24.10 -4.70
C LYS A 95 -9.77 -24.92 -3.64
N GLU A 96 -9.00 -25.92 -4.04
CA GLU A 96 -8.26 -26.76 -3.09
C GLU A 96 -7.27 -25.95 -2.26
N LEU A 97 -6.60 -24.97 -2.87
CA LEU A 97 -5.62 -24.11 -2.20
C LEU A 97 -6.26 -23.11 -1.24
N TRP A 98 -7.28 -22.39 -1.68
CA TRP A 98 -7.87 -21.30 -0.90
C TRP A 98 -9.04 -21.74 -0.01
N TYR A 99 -9.58 -22.94 -0.23
CA TYR A 99 -10.74 -23.48 0.50
C TYR A 99 -10.51 -24.95 0.90
N PRO A 100 -9.43 -25.28 1.64
CA PRO A 100 -9.09 -26.67 2.02
C PRO A 100 -10.17 -27.35 2.87
N ASN A 101 -11.03 -26.58 3.55
CA ASN A 101 -12.18 -27.07 4.32
C ASN A 101 -13.46 -26.30 3.96
N ASP A 102 -13.64 -25.97 2.69
CA ASP A 102 -14.75 -25.15 2.18
C ASP A 102 -14.85 -23.75 2.84
N ARG A 103 -13.76 -23.32 3.50
CA ARG A 103 -13.61 -22.00 4.10
C ARG A 103 -12.40 -21.30 3.50
N LYS A 104 -12.61 -20.05 3.08
CA LYS A 104 -11.56 -19.17 2.58
C LYS A 104 -10.44 -19.06 3.63
N THR A 105 -9.26 -19.58 3.28
CA THR A 105 -8.07 -19.67 4.12
C THR A 105 -6.87 -19.24 3.29
N ILE A 106 -5.96 -18.44 3.84
CA ILE A 106 -4.82 -17.92 3.07
C ILE A 106 -3.75 -19.01 2.89
N PRO A 107 -3.43 -19.42 1.64
CA PRO A 107 -2.38 -20.41 1.39
C PRO A 107 -1.00 -19.74 1.42
N PHE A 108 -0.42 -19.49 2.60
CA PHE A 108 0.80 -18.68 2.75
C PHE A 108 2.03 -19.18 1.98
N GLU A 109 2.20 -20.49 1.85
CA GLU A 109 3.29 -21.08 1.06
C GLU A 109 3.18 -20.66 -0.40
N PHE A 110 1.98 -20.76 -0.98
CA PHE A 110 1.68 -20.31 -2.34
C PHE A 110 1.77 -18.80 -2.48
N LEU A 111 1.15 -18.06 -1.55
CA LEU A 111 1.05 -16.61 -1.59
C LEU A 111 2.44 -15.96 -1.52
N THR A 112 3.40 -16.53 -0.78
CA THR A 112 4.75 -15.96 -0.64
C THR A 112 5.45 -15.71 -1.97
N TYR A 113 5.26 -16.59 -2.96
CA TYR A 113 5.82 -16.44 -4.30
C TYR A 113 5.07 -15.41 -5.14
N LEU A 114 3.77 -15.26 -4.91
CA LEU A 114 2.84 -14.46 -5.72
C LEU A 114 2.57 -13.07 -5.13
N PHE A 115 3.05 -12.80 -3.92
CA PHE A 115 2.92 -11.52 -3.25
C PHE A 115 3.88 -10.51 -3.90
N THR A 116 3.47 -10.04 -5.08
CA THR A 116 4.12 -9.01 -5.90
C THR A 116 3.41 -7.66 -5.70
N PRO A 117 4.00 -6.54 -6.13
CA PRO A 117 3.33 -5.24 -6.08
C PRO A 117 1.95 -5.24 -6.77
N ILE A 118 1.77 -6.03 -7.84
CA ILE A 118 0.48 -6.23 -8.52
C ILE A 118 -0.53 -6.90 -7.59
N CYS A 119 -0.14 -8.00 -6.92
CA CYS A 119 -1.01 -8.68 -5.96
C CYS A 119 -1.47 -7.72 -4.85
N LEU A 120 -0.53 -6.95 -4.29
CA LEU A 120 -0.81 -5.98 -3.24
C LEU A 120 -1.72 -4.85 -3.74
N ALA A 121 -1.50 -4.34 -4.96
CA ALA A 121 -2.32 -3.28 -5.54
C ALA A 121 -3.74 -3.73 -5.89
N TRP A 122 -3.91 -4.96 -6.38
CA TRP A 122 -5.22 -5.54 -6.67
C TRP A 122 -6.01 -5.78 -5.38
N TRP A 123 -5.36 -6.31 -4.35
CA TRP A 123 -5.97 -6.43 -3.03
C TRP A 123 -6.35 -5.06 -2.44
N TYR A 124 -5.44 -4.07 -2.53
CA TYR A 124 -5.70 -2.72 -2.05
C TYR A 124 -6.87 -2.03 -2.78
N GLN A 125 -7.02 -2.27 -4.08
CA GLN A 125 -8.13 -1.70 -4.83
C GLN A 125 -9.48 -2.29 -4.43
N ASP A 126 -9.54 -3.53 -4.00
CA ASP A 126 -10.74 -4.16 -3.45
C ASP A 126 -10.98 -3.65 -2.02
N ASP A 127 -10.12 -4.06 -1.07
CA ASP A 127 -10.36 -3.91 0.37
C ASP A 127 -9.56 -2.82 1.07
N GLY A 128 -8.84 -2.01 0.30
CA GLY A 128 -7.99 -0.94 0.82
C GLY A 128 -8.67 0.41 0.97
N HIS A 129 -8.19 1.20 1.92
CA HIS A 129 -8.62 2.58 2.12
C HIS A 129 -7.46 3.47 2.61
N LEU A 130 -7.31 4.65 2.00
CA LEU A 130 -6.43 5.72 2.47
C LEU A 130 -7.24 6.72 3.28
N LYS A 131 -7.03 6.76 4.59
CA LYS A 131 -7.70 7.70 5.48
C LYS A 131 -7.00 9.06 5.43
N ILE A 132 -7.74 10.09 5.03
CA ILE A 132 -7.30 11.49 5.00
C ILE A 132 -8.23 12.31 5.91
N GLU A 133 -7.66 13.13 6.78
CA GLU A 133 -8.38 14.05 7.66
C GLU A 133 -7.64 15.38 7.71
N ASN A 134 -8.37 16.50 7.63
CA ASN A 134 -7.79 17.85 7.64
C ASN A 134 -6.65 18.02 6.63
N ASN A 135 -6.87 17.52 5.40
CA ASN A 135 -5.89 17.53 4.31
C ASN A 135 -4.57 16.79 4.63
N GLN A 136 -4.59 15.84 5.56
CA GLN A 136 -3.43 15.05 5.96
C GLN A 136 -3.73 13.56 5.92
N VAL A 137 -2.80 12.79 5.34
CA VAL A 137 -2.79 11.33 5.42
C VAL A 137 -2.65 10.88 6.87
N LYS A 138 -3.55 10.01 7.32
CA LYS A 138 -3.57 9.47 8.68
C LYS A 138 -3.16 8.01 8.76
N LYS A 139 -3.72 7.17 7.87
CA LYS A 139 -3.40 5.74 7.81
C LYS A 139 -3.86 5.11 6.51
N VAL A 140 -3.24 3.98 6.16
CA VAL A 140 -3.79 3.01 5.23
C VAL A 140 -4.47 1.90 6.04
N ILE A 141 -5.60 1.40 5.53
CA ILE A 141 -6.35 0.28 6.10
C ILE A 141 -6.52 -0.77 4.99
N LEU A 142 -6.36 -2.05 5.33
CA LEU A 142 -6.76 -3.19 4.52
C LEU A 142 -7.82 -3.98 5.31
N SER A 143 -9.06 -3.97 4.83
CA SER A 143 -10.16 -4.72 5.43
C SER A 143 -9.87 -6.22 5.34
N THR A 144 -9.62 -6.83 6.48
CA THR A 144 -9.12 -8.21 6.64
C THR A 144 -9.84 -8.94 7.77
N ASP A 145 -10.92 -8.35 8.25
CA ASP A 145 -11.76 -8.84 9.33
C ASP A 145 -12.46 -10.18 8.99
N GLY A 146 -12.49 -10.56 7.71
CA GLY A 146 -12.94 -11.88 7.27
C GLY A 146 -11.94 -13.03 7.50
N PHE A 147 -10.65 -12.72 7.70
CA PHE A 147 -9.61 -13.70 8.04
C PHE A 147 -9.42 -13.82 9.55
N THR A 148 -8.84 -14.92 10.02
CA THR A 148 -8.50 -15.08 11.43
C THR A 148 -7.37 -14.13 11.85
N LYS A 149 -7.27 -13.86 13.16
CA LYS A 149 -6.17 -13.07 13.71
C LYS A 149 -4.79 -13.66 13.37
N ALA A 150 -4.64 -14.98 13.44
CA ALA A 150 -3.39 -15.68 13.12
C ALA A 150 -3.01 -15.54 11.63
N GLU A 151 -3.98 -15.63 10.73
CA GLU A 151 -3.76 -15.34 9.30
C GLU A 151 -3.32 -13.89 9.11
N ASN A 152 -3.98 -12.94 9.76
CA ASN A 152 -3.63 -11.53 9.65
C ASN A 152 -2.25 -11.20 10.23
N GLU A 153 -1.85 -11.83 11.33
CA GLU A 153 -0.49 -11.73 11.87
C GLU A 153 0.54 -12.28 10.87
N THR A 154 0.24 -13.42 10.23
CA THR A 154 1.12 -14.01 9.21
C THR A 154 1.21 -13.13 7.95
N LEU A 155 0.09 -12.51 7.52
CA LEU A 155 0.07 -11.50 6.46
C LEU A 155 0.96 -10.30 6.80
N ILE A 156 0.89 -9.78 8.03
CA ILE A 156 1.76 -8.69 8.49
C ILE A 156 3.23 -9.08 8.36
N GLN A 157 3.61 -10.29 8.78
CA GLN A 157 4.99 -10.76 8.65
C GLN A 157 5.42 -10.91 7.18
N LEU A 158 4.54 -11.42 6.32
CA LEU A 158 4.79 -11.52 4.88
C LEU A 158 5.05 -10.14 4.26
N ILE A 159 4.17 -9.17 4.54
CA ILE A 159 4.29 -7.78 4.07
C ILE A 159 5.60 -7.14 4.57
N ARG A 160 5.91 -7.31 5.86
CA ARG A 160 7.14 -6.79 6.47
C ARG A 160 8.38 -7.37 5.80
N ARG A 161 8.44 -8.68 5.59
CA ARG A 161 9.57 -9.36 4.94
C ARG A 161 9.75 -8.93 3.48
N LYS A 162 8.66 -8.80 2.71
CA LYS A 162 8.70 -8.45 1.28
C LYS A 162 8.98 -6.96 1.02
N TYR A 163 8.43 -6.09 1.86
CA TYR A 163 8.34 -4.65 1.58
C TYR A 163 8.82 -3.75 2.71
N SER A 164 9.31 -4.30 3.83
CA SER A 164 9.73 -3.49 4.99
C SER A 164 8.63 -2.57 5.54
N LEU A 165 7.37 -2.95 5.33
CA LEU A 165 6.18 -2.23 5.79
C LEU A 165 5.65 -2.87 7.07
N ASN A 166 5.47 -2.07 8.11
CA ASN A 166 5.07 -2.50 9.45
C ASN A 166 3.60 -2.18 9.69
N PHE A 167 2.72 -3.06 9.21
CA PHE A 167 1.30 -3.02 9.54
C PHE A 167 1.05 -3.50 10.97
N SER A 168 -0.04 -3.04 11.57
CA SER A 168 -0.56 -3.45 12.87
C SER A 168 -2.04 -3.84 12.76
N LEU A 169 -2.52 -4.70 13.65
CA LEU A 169 -3.96 -4.97 13.76
C LEU A 169 -4.67 -3.85 14.52
N ASP A 170 -5.81 -3.43 14.01
CA ASP A 170 -6.74 -2.60 14.77
C ASP A 170 -7.73 -3.45 15.58
N LYS A 171 -8.64 -2.78 16.30
CA LYS A 171 -9.66 -3.44 17.15
C LYS A 171 -10.66 -4.30 16.36
N GLN A 172 -10.73 -4.13 15.04
CA GLN A 172 -11.62 -4.87 14.14
C GLN A 172 -10.87 -5.98 13.40
N ASN A 173 -9.65 -6.34 13.84
CA ASN A 173 -8.81 -7.33 13.16
C ASN A 173 -8.45 -6.92 11.72
N ARG A 174 -8.32 -5.61 11.44
CA ARG A 174 -7.87 -5.10 10.14
C ARG A 174 -6.40 -4.70 10.17
N LEU A 175 -5.71 -4.92 9.07
CA LEU A 175 -4.36 -4.42 8.87
C LEU A 175 -4.37 -2.89 8.69
N THR A 176 -3.57 -2.20 9.49
CA THR A 176 -3.44 -0.74 9.48
C THR A 176 -1.99 -0.29 9.44
N LEU A 177 -1.70 0.75 8.65
CA LEU A 177 -0.38 1.36 8.54
C LEU A 177 -0.48 2.85 8.86
N TYR A 178 0.16 3.27 9.95
CA TYR A 178 0.05 4.63 10.50
C TYR A 178 1.25 5.53 10.17
N ASP A 179 2.43 4.93 10.05
CA ASP A 179 3.67 5.69 9.88
C ASP A 179 3.69 6.38 8.50
N LYS A 180 3.73 7.71 8.49
CA LYS A 180 3.57 8.51 7.27
C LYS A 180 4.59 8.18 6.19
N PRO A 181 5.91 8.07 6.47
CA PRO A 181 6.86 7.62 5.47
C PRO A 181 6.56 6.24 4.88
N GLN A 182 6.15 5.28 5.72
CA GLN A 182 5.72 3.96 5.23
C GLN A 182 4.44 4.04 4.38
N ILE A 183 3.49 4.91 4.70
CA ILE A 183 2.29 5.12 3.86
C ILE A 183 2.69 5.64 2.48
N PHE A 184 3.59 6.63 2.41
CA PHE A 184 4.07 7.16 1.13
C PHE A 184 4.76 6.08 0.31
N TYR A 185 5.59 5.24 0.93
CA TYR A 185 6.20 4.09 0.26
C TYR A 185 5.16 3.06 -0.20
N PHE A 186 4.17 2.71 0.64
CA PHE A 186 3.09 1.81 0.27
C PHE A 186 2.33 2.32 -0.96
N ILE A 187 1.94 3.61 -0.96
CA ILE A 187 1.26 4.22 -2.10
C ILE A 187 2.15 4.18 -3.34
N ARG A 188 3.45 4.48 -3.22
CA ARG A 188 4.39 4.39 -4.33
C ARG A 188 4.49 2.98 -4.92
N LEU A 189 4.46 1.95 -4.07
CA LEU A 189 4.53 0.54 -4.47
C LEU A 189 3.30 0.10 -5.27
N VAL A 190 2.09 0.53 -4.86
CA VAL A 190 0.84 0.07 -5.48
C VAL A 190 0.39 0.95 -6.65
N LYS A 191 0.69 2.25 -6.63
CA LYS A 191 0.18 3.25 -7.58
C LYS A 191 0.39 2.89 -9.06
N PRO A 192 1.51 2.29 -9.50
CA PRO A 192 1.69 1.89 -10.90
C PRO A 192 0.63 0.90 -11.42
N TYR A 193 -0.03 0.17 -10.52
CA TYR A 193 -1.00 -0.87 -10.83
C TYR A 193 -2.43 -0.51 -10.42
N VAL A 194 -2.66 0.72 -9.97
CA VAL A 194 -4.00 1.21 -9.61
C VAL A 194 -4.70 1.78 -10.84
N HIS A 195 -5.89 1.25 -11.11
CA HIS A 195 -6.73 1.69 -12.22
C HIS A 195 -7.22 3.13 -12.00
N GLU A 196 -7.45 3.85 -13.10
CA GLU A 196 -7.87 5.25 -13.09
C GLU A 196 -9.09 5.52 -12.18
N SER A 197 -10.12 4.67 -12.28
CA SER A 197 -11.34 4.80 -11.48
C SER A 197 -11.11 4.62 -9.97
N MET A 198 -9.98 4.02 -9.60
CA MET A 198 -9.58 3.74 -8.21
C MET A 198 -8.55 4.75 -7.68
N LYS A 199 -8.19 5.79 -8.47
CA LYS A 199 -7.20 6.80 -8.08
C LYS A 199 -7.46 7.44 -6.72
N ARG A 200 -8.72 7.64 -6.35
CA ARG A 200 -9.14 8.15 -5.03
C ARG A 200 -8.49 7.41 -3.85
N LYS A 201 -8.15 6.13 -4.01
CA LYS A 201 -7.48 5.32 -2.98
C LYS A 201 -5.98 5.65 -2.85
N THR A 202 -5.39 6.39 -3.78
CA THR A 202 -3.94 6.71 -3.80
C THR A 202 -3.61 8.20 -3.85
N THR A 203 -4.61 9.06 -4.03
CA THR A 203 -4.41 10.50 -4.06
C THR A 203 -4.00 11.03 -2.68
N ILE A 204 -2.73 11.42 -2.55
CA ILE A 204 -2.20 12.10 -1.36
C ILE A 204 -2.36 13.61 -1.56
N PRO A 205 -2.94 14.35 -0.60
CA PRO A 205 -3.02 15.80 -0.70
C PRO A 205 -1.64 16.47 -0.68
N SER A 206 -1.47 17.52 -1.48
CA SER A 206 -0.24 18.32 -1.50
C SER A 206 0.04 18.95 -0.14
N ILE A 207 1.32 19.03 0.21
CA ILE A 207 1.75 19.68 1.44
C ILE A 207 1.78 21.18 1.17
N SER A 208 1.17 22.00 2.03
CA SER A 208 1.20 23.46 1.85
C SER A 208 2.64 23.98 1.74
N LYS A 209 2.87 24.86 0.77
CA LYS A 209 4.17 25.52 0.54
C LYS A 209 4.40 26.71 1.46
N GLU A 210 3.39 27.13 2.22
CA GLU A 210 3.47 28.32 3.06
C GLU A 210 4.39 28.09 4.27
N PHE A 211 5.59 28.65 4.15
CA PHE A 211 6.53 28.80 5.25
C PHE A 211 6.52 30.25 5.70
N THR A 212 5.74 30.55 6.74
CA THR A 212 5.57 31.91 7.26
C THR A 212 6.65 32.32 8.26
N LYS A 213 7.53 31.40 8.69
CA LYS A 213 8.52 31.64 9.75
C LYS A 213 9.95 31.70 9.21
N LYS A 214 10.67 32.78 9.56
CA LYS A 214 12.10 32.98 9.26
C LYS A 214 13.01 31.95 9.97
N ARG A 215 12.62 31.50 11.18
CA ARG A 215 13.32 30.50 11.99
C ARG A 215 12.49 29.23 12.15
N THR A 216 13.16 28.07 12.11
CA THR A 216 12.57 26.76 12.37
C THR A 216 13.39 25.99 13.41
N THR A 217 12.79 24.97 14.02
CA THR A 217 13.47 24.08 14.95
C THR A 217 13.65 22.71 14.33
N ILE A 218 14.90 22.28 14.20
CA ILE A 218 15.26 20.95 13.72
C ILE A 218 15.64 20.11 14.92
N TYR A 219 14.99 18.96 15.08
CA TYR A 219 15.35 17.98 16.10
C TYR A 219 16.27 16.94 15.48
N LEU A 220 17.44 16.73 16.07
CA LEU A 220 18.42 15.76 15.57
C LEU A 220 18.92 14.85 16.69
N PRO A 221 19.32 13.61 16.39
CA PRO A 221 19.92 12.72 17.38
C PRO A 221 21.18 13.32 18.02
N ASN A 222 21.43 13.03 19.30
CA ASN A 222 22.59 13.54 20.03
C ASN A 222 23.94 13.04 19.49
N VAL A 223 23.94 11.93 18.74
CA VAL A 223 25.14 11.41 18.06
C VAL A 223 25.65 12.36 16.97
N LEU A 224 24.83 13.28 16.49
CA LEU A 224 25.28 14.32 15.55
C LEU A 224 25.91 15.49 16.34
N HIS A 225 27.24 15.59 16.25
CA HIS A 225 28.00 16.69 16.84
C HIS A 225 27.78 17.98 16.05
N ILE A 226 26.97 18.88 16.61
CA ILE A 226 26.64 20.18 16.00
C ILE A 226 27.11 21.29 16.93
N THR A 227 28.02 22.13 16.42
CA THR A 227 28.65 23.23 17.16
C THR A 227 28.16 24.59 16.68
N ARG A 228 27.93 24.72 15.38
CA ARG A 228 27.41 25.92 14.72
C ARG A 228 26.12 25.56 13.99
N PRO A 229 24.96 25.52 14.69
CA PRO A 229 23.74 24.88 14.21
C PRO A 229 23.33 25.25 12.78
N THR A 230 23.26 26.55 12.46
CA THR A 230 22.88 27.00 11.13
C THR A 230 23.89 26.56 10.07
N LYS A 231 25.18 26.76 10.32
CA LYS A 231 26.25 26.44 9.36
C LYS A 231 26.37 24.93 9.14
N ASP A 232 26.41 24.16 10.22
CA ASP A 232 26.58 22.71 10.16
C ASP A 232 25.37 22.04 9.49
N ILE A 233 24.14 22.51 9.78
CA ILE A 233 22.94 22.00 9.10
C ILE A 233 22.91 22.42 7.63
N HIS A 234 23.28 23.65 7.28
CA HIS A 234 23.37 24.06 5.87
C HIS A 234 24.33 23.16 5.09
N ALA A 235 25.49 22.82 5.65
CA ALA A 235 26.43 21.89 5.03
C ALA A 235 25.81 20.48 4.82
N MET A 236 25.00 19.98 5.77
CA MET A 236 24.25 18.73 5.55
C MET A 236 23.28 18.87 4.36
N LEU A 237 22.59 20.00 4.24
CA LEU A 237 21.60 20.23 3.19
C LEU A 237 22.20 20.38 1.78
N GLU A 238 23.51 20.52 1.64
CA GLU A 238 24.19 20.48 0.33
C GLU A 238 23.94 19.15 -0.41
N GLN A 239 23.59 18.08 0.31
CA GLN A 239 23.23 16.78 -0.27
C GLN A 239 21.82 16.70 -0.86
N LEU A 240 20.94 17.69 -0.59
CA LEU A 240 19.55 17.64 -1.01
C LEU A 240 19.35 17.37 -2.51
N PRO A 241 20.11 17.97 -3.46
CA PRO A 241 19.94 17.68 -4.88
C PRO A 241 20.20 16.21 -5.21
N VAL A 242 21.27 15.63 -4.66
CA VAL A 242 21.64 14.23 -4.88
C VAL A 242 20.60 13.30 -4.27
N LEU A 243 20.17 13.59 -3.03
CA LEU A 243 19.13 12.84 -2.35
C LEU A 243 17.80 12.91 -3.09
N HIS A 244 17.40 14.08 -3.57
CA HIS A 244 16.16 14.24 -4.34
C HIS A 244 16.14 13.34 -5.58
N ASN A 245 17.25 13.27 -6.32
CA ASN A 245 17.37 12.38 -7.47
C ASN A 245 17.24 10.90 -7.08
N LYS A 246 17.88 10.49 -5.99
CA LYS A 246 17.76 9.12 -5.45
C LYS A 246 16.35 8.81 -4.94
N LEU A 247 15.68 9.76 -4.30
CA LEU A 247 14.30 9.59 -3.82
C LEU A 247 13.28 9.62 -4.98
N SER A 248 13.64 10.22 -6.11
CA SER A 248 12.80 10.24 -7.31
C SER A 248 12.87 8.93 -8.09
N ASN A 249 13.97 8.18 -7.99
CA ASN A 249 14.14 6.89 -8.64
C ASN A 249 13.64 5.73 -7.76
N GLU A 250 12.92 4.77 -8.36
CA GLU A 250 12.25 3.70 -7.61
C GLU A 250 13.22 2.74 -6.90
N HIS A 251 14.26 2.28 -7.59
CA HIS A 251 15.22 1.31 -7.05
C HIS A 251 16.00 1.91 -5.87
N THR A 252 16.49 3.13 -6.05
CA THR A 252 17.26 3.84 -5.01
C THR A 252 16.38 4.30 -3.85
N TYR A 253 15.11 4.71 -4.09
CA TYR A 253 14.15 4.94 -3.01
C TYR A 253 13.96 3.68 -2.17
N LYS A 254 13.71 2.52 -2.80
CA LYS A 254 13.48 1.26 -2.08
C LYS A 254 14.66 0.91 -1.18
N LYS A 255 15.89 1.08 -1.68
CA LYS A 255 17.12 0.85 -0.90
C LYS A 255 17.20 1.79 0.30
N LEU A 256 17.03 3.10 0.08
CA LEU A 256 17.05 4.11 1.15
C LEU A 256 15.95 3.88 2.19
N PHE A 257 14.76 3.47 1.74
CA PHE A 257 13.64 3.17 2.62
C PHE A 257 13.95 1.97 3.52
N ALA A 258 14.52 0.89 2.99
CA ALA A 258 14.86 -0.27 3.80
C ALA A 258 16.02 0.00 4.78
N GLU A 259 17.06 0.70 4.32
CA GLU A 259 18.32 0.85 5.07
C GLU A 259 18.32 2.06 6.00
N LYS A 260 17.78 3.20 5.55
CA LYS A 260 17.97 4.50 6.23
C LYS A 260 16.70 4.99 6.93
N PHE A 261 15.50 4.76 6.39
CA PHE A 261 14.26 5.29 7.01
C PHE A 261 14.00 4.77 8.45
N PRO A 262 14.34 3.51 8.82
CA PRO A 262 14.13 3.03 10.19
C PRO A 262 14.86 3.87 11.25
N VAL A 263 16.06 4.38 10.93
CA VAL A 263 16.87 5.20 11.85
C VAL A 263 16.45 6.69 11.85
N LEU A 264 15.57 7.11 10.94
CA LEU A 264 15.05 8.48 10.90
C LEU A 264 13.95 8.73 11.94
N LYS A 265 13.50 7.74 12.71
CA LYS A 265 12.51 7.98 13.76
C LYS A 265 13.13 8.82 14.89
N ILE A 266 12.64 10.04 15.04
CA ILE A 266 13.13 10.98 16.05
C ILE A 266 12.34 10.77 17.33
N ASN A 267 13.03 10.31 18.39
CA ASN A 267 12.50 10.36 19.75
C ASN A 267 12.76 11.76 20.33
N LYS A 268 11.69 12.56 20.50
CA LYS A 268 11.80 13.93 21.03
C LYS A 268 12.32 13.99 22.47
N ALA A 269 12.19 12.93 23.25
CA ALA A 269 12.73 12.89 24.62
C ALA A 269 14.27 12.89 24.64
N THR A 270 14.90 12.38 23.57
CA THR A 270 16.35 12.22 23.48
C THR A 270 16.99 13.07 22.38
N ALA A 271 16.20 13.68 21.50
CA ALA A 271 16.70 14.50 20.40
C ALA A 271 17.01 15.92 20.86
N LYS A 272 18.12 16.48 20.35
CA LYS A 272 18.50 17.87 20.63
C LYS A 272 17.81 18.84 19.66
N PRO A 273 17.16 19.91 20.16
CA PRO A 273 16.57 20.93 19.32
C PRO A 273 17.60 21.96 18.86
N TYR A 274 17.55 22.32 17.59
CA TYR A 274 18.39 23.35 16.99
C TYR A 274 17.52 24.39 16.29
N GLN A 275 17.55 25.63 16.78
CA GLN A 275 16.86 26.74 16.13
C GLN A 275 17.76 27.33 15.04
N ILE A 276 17.31 27.29 13.78
CA ILE A 276 18.08 27.73 12.62
C ILE A 276 17.25 28.57 11.65
N GLU A 277 17.94 29.26 10.77
CA GLU A 277 17.36 29.95 9.60
C GLU A 277 17.65 29.12 8.35
N LEU A 278 16.62 28.89 7.52
CA LEU A 278 16.74 28.17 6.25
C LEU A 278 16.53 29.14 5.09
N THR A 279 17.33 28.99 4.04
CA THR A 279 17.17 29.78 2.82
C THR A 279 15.91 29.32 2.06
N LYS A 280 15.37 30.18 1.19
CA LYS A 280 14.24 29.81 0.32
C LYS A 280 14.53 28.54 -0.48
N LYS A 281 15.74 28.41 -1.02
CA LYS A 281 16.21 27.23 -1.76
C LYS A 281 16.18 25.95 -0.91
N HIS A 282 16.67 26.02 0.34
CA HIS A 282 16.57 24.87 1.25
C HIS A 282 15.11 24.46 1.48
N MET A 283 14.22 25.43 1.68
CA MET A 283 12.81 25.16 1.95
C MET A 283 12.11 24.48 0.77
N GLU A 284 12.36 24.95 -0.46
CA GLU A 284 11.81 24.35 -1.68
C GLU A 284 12.30 22.91 -1.87
N GLN A 285 13.60 22.65 -1.69
CA GLN A 285 14.18 21.33 -1.85
C GLN A 285 13.74 20.35 -0.74
N ILE A 286 13.66 20.82 0.51
CA ILE A 286 13.11 20.04 1.62
C ILE A 286 11.65 19.71 1.33
N HIS A 287 10.85 20.68 0.87
CA HIS A 287 9.44 20.46 0.55
C HIS A 287 9.26 19.38 -0.52
N ALA A 288 10.02 19.42 -1.62
CA ALA A 288 10.00 18.38 -2.65
C ALA A 288 10.34 16.98 -2.10
N CYS A 289 11.34 16.89 -1.21
CA CYS A 289 11.67 15.62 -0.54
C CYS A 289 10.50 15.13 0.33
N ARG A 290 9.82 16.03 1.06
CA ARG A 290 8.68 15.70 1.92
C ARG A 290 7.47 15.24 1.12
N GLU A 291 7.19 15.84 -0.04
CA GLU A 291 6.12 15.38 -0.93
C GLU A 291 6.38 13.99 -1.51
N THR A 292 7.66 13.65 -1.71
CA THR A 292 8.05 12.33 -2.23
C THR A 292 8.06 11.24 -1.14
N THR A 293 8.36 11.61 0.10
CA THR A 293 8.71 10.64 1.16
C THR A 293 7.79 10.64 2.37
N GLY A 294 6.97 11.68 2.56
CA GLY A 294 6.19 11.85 3.78
C GLY A 294 7.01 12.20 5.03
N LEU A 295 8.33 12.38 4.91
CA LEU A 295 9.21 12.75 6.01
C LEU A 295 8.88 14.15 6.58
N THR A 296 9.25 14.38 7.82
CA THR A 296 9.26 15.72 8.42
C THR A 296 10.52 16.49 8.03
N VAL A 297 10.53 17.81 8.24
CA VAL A 297 11.73 18.65 7.98
C VAL A 297 12.95 18.09 8.72
N SER A 298 12.80 17.77 10.02
CA SER A 298 13.89 17.22 10.82
C SER A 298 14.39 15.88 10.31
N GLN A 299 13.51 15.02 9.81
CA GLN A 299 13.91 13.75 9.21
C GLN A 299 14.62 13.89 7.87
N VAL A 300 14.24 14.88 7.06
CA VAL A 300 14.97 15.19 5.82
C VAL A 300 16.38 15.67 6.15
N VAL A 301 16.54 16.57 7.13
CA VAL A 301 17.87 17.02 7.59
C VAL A 301 18.69 15.86 8.15
N HIS A 302 18.08 15.00 8.96
CA HIS A 302 18.76 13.81 9.49
C HIS A 302 19.19 12.86 8.35
N LEU A 303 18.34 12.64 7.35
CA LEU A 303 18.68 11.85 6.18
C LEU A 303 19.88 12.43 5.42
N CYS A 304 19.93 13.75 5.24
CA CYS A 304 21.10 14.43 4.68
C CYS A 304 22.38 14.15 5.47
N ALA A 305 22.32 14.16 6.81
CA ALA A 305 23.48 13.90 7.66
C ALA A 305 24.02 12.46 7.51
N ILE A 306 23.13 11.46 7.43
CA ILE A 306 23.50 10.02 7.40
C ILE A 306 23.62 9.44 5.98
N HIS A 307 23.39 10.25 4.95
CA HIS A 307 23.58 9.85 3.56
C HIS A 307 24.98 10.18 3.06
N SER A 308 25.62 11.20 3.62
CA SER A 308 27.01 11.61 3.33
C SER A 308 28.06 10.70 3.95
N THR A 309 27.64 9.66 4.67
CA THR A 309 28.45 8.67 5.39
C THR A 309 28.06 7.26 4.94
#